data_AF-A0A931I399-F1
#
_entry.id   AF-A0A931I399-F1
#
_cell.length_a   1.000
_cell.length_b   1.000
_cell.length_c   1.000
_cell.angle_alpha   90.00
_cell.angle_beta   90.00
_cell.angle_gamma   90.00
#
_symmetry.space_group_name_H-M   'P 1'
#
loop_
_entity.id
_entity.type
_entity.pdbx_description
1 polymer ?
#
loop_
_entity_poly.entity_id
_entity_poly.type
_entity_poly.pdbx_seq_one_letter_code
_entity_poly.pdbx_strand_id
1 'polypeptide(L)'
;MPMPHPLIGRQIIASIGEPWDFCSAAGQGRLDGTVIDVFEDGDGRLRAIIRCSAFVHNGVEISVAAASERYAIPFALHERNGANLAFFRDGSLVARGTFPGTPGDSTTISWLIGSFQF
;
A
#
# COMPACT_ATOMS: atom_id res chain seq x y z
N MET A 1 -3.48 12.16 -24.86
CA MET A 1 -3.27 11.11 -23.85
C MET A 1 -3.53 11.72 -22.48
N PRO A 2 -4.32 11.10 -21.59
CA PRO A 2 -4.41 11.60 -20.21
C PRO A 2 -3.01 11.57 -19.59
N MET A 3 -2.61 12.65 -18.92
CA MET A 3 -1.34 12.65 -18.20
C MET A 3 -1.41 11.65 -17.04
N PRO A 4 -0.36 10.85 -16.81
CA PRO A 4 -0.31 9.97 -15.65
C PRO A 4 -0.42 10.80 -14.37
N HIS A 5 -1.09 10.24 -13.36
CA HIS A 5 -1.27 10.90 -12.06
C HIS A 5 0.11 11.30 -11.48
N PRO A 6 0.28 12.50 -10.89
CA PRO A 6 1.59 13.02 -10.45
C PRO A 6 2.29 12.20 -9.36
N LEU A 7 1.58 11.23 -8.76
CA LEU A 7 2.16 10.28 -7.80
C LEU A 7 2.82 9.08 -8.48
N ILE A 8 2.47 8.75 -9.72
CA ILE A 8 3.07 7.59 -10.43
C ILE A 8 4.57 7.84 -10.61
N GLY A 9 5.37 6.84 -10.24
CA GLY A 9 6.83 6.90 -10.24
C GLY A 9 7.45 7.49 -8.97
N ARG A 10 6.65 8.05 -8.05
CA ARG A 10 7.18 8.53 -6.76
C ARG A 10 7.66 7.37 -5.90
N GLN A 11 8.79 7.59 -5.23
CA GLN A 11 9.24 6.71 -4.17
C GLN A 11 8.37 6.88 -2.94
N ILE A 12 8.24 5.82 -2.17
CA ILE A 12 7.61 5.87 -0.87
C ILE A 12 8.51 5.18 0.14
N ILE A 13 8.51 5.72 1.35
CA ILE A 13 9.06 5.05 2.53
C ILE A 13 7.91 4.92 3.53
N ALA A 14 7.57 3.69 3.87
CA ALA A 14 6.54 3.37 4.82
C ALA A 14 7.16 2.84 6.12
N SER A 15 6.74 3.42 7.24
CA SER A 15 6.95 2.86 8.58
C SER A 15 5.71 2.08 8.97
N ILE A 16 5.86 0.76 9.12
CA ILE A 16 4.79 -0.19 9.45
C ILE A 16 4.70 -0.30 10.97
N GLY A 17 3.55 0.10 11.52
CA GLY A 17 3.27 0.02 12.95
C GLY A 17 2.57 -1.28 13.35
N GLU A 18 1.84 -1.90 12.42
CA GLU A 18 1.19 -3.20 12.63
C GLU A 18 1.28 -4.09 11.38
N PRO A 19 1.62 -5.38 11.56
CA PRO A 19 2.01 -6.01 12.82
C PRO A 19 3.42 -5.55 13.27
N TRP A 20 3.68 -5.50 14.57
CA TRP A 20 4.91 -4.91 15.14
C TRP A 20 6.20 -5.70 14.83
N ASP A 21 6.04 -6.96 14.40
CA ASP A 21 7.11 -7.87 13.97
C ASP A 21 7.33 -7.84 12.45
N PHE A 22 6.65 -6.95 11.73
CA PHE A 22 6.81 -6.82 10.28
C PHE A 22 8.29 -6.56 9.90
N CYS A 23 8.77 -7.31 8.91
CA CYS A 23 10.10 -7.14 8.35
C CYS A 23 10.05 -7.34 6.83
N SER A 24 10.65 -6.41 6.10
CA SER A 24 10.85 -6.53 4.65
C SER A 24 12.35 -6.57 4.31
N ALA A 25 12.67 -6.71 3.03
CA ALA A 25 14.02 -6.56 2.52
C ALA A 25 14.65 -5.18 2.82
N ALA A 26 13.83 -4.15 3.12
CA ALA A 26 14.29 -2.83 3.54
C ALA A 26 14.57 -2.71 5.06
N GLY A 27 14.24 -3.74 5.84
CA GLY A 27 14.47 -3.82 7.29
C GLY A 27 13.21 -3.96 8.12
N GLN A 28 13.39 -3.99 9.44
CA GLN A 28 12.31 -4.15 10.42
C GLN A 28 11.43 -2.90 10.48
N GLY A 29 10.10 -3.09 10.46
CA GLY A 29 9.10 -2.03 10.54
C GLY A 29 9.16 -1.05 9.37
N ARG A 30 9.84 -1.40 8.27
CA ARG A 30 10.09 -0.53 7.12
C ARG A 30 9.71 -1.21 5.82
N LEU A 31 9.10 -0.46 4.93
CA LEU A 31 8.79 -0.88 3.56
C LEU A 31 9.11 0.27 2.60
N ASP A 32 10.00 0.01 1.66
CA ASP A 32 10.35 0.97 0.60
C ASP A 32 9.58 0.60 -0.66
N GLY A 33 9.15 1.56 -1.47
CA GLY A 33 8.41 1.23 -2.67
C GLY A 33 8.32 2.35 -3.69
N THR A 34 7.62 2.05 -4.78
CA THR A 34 7.35 2.99 -5.87
C THR A 34 5.89 2.86 -6.28
N VAL A 35 5.21 4.00 -6.43
CA VAL A 35 3.85 4.03 -6.95
C VAL A 35 3.88 3.68 -8.44
N ILE A 36 3.19 2.61 -8.82
CA ILE A 36 3.11 2.14 -10.20
C ILE A 36 1.76 2.42 -10.85
N ASP A 37 0.73 2.67 -10.04
CA ASP A 37 -0.60 3.03 -10.53
C ASP A 37 -1.39 3.81 -9.47
N VAL A 38 -2.35 4.61 -9.92
CA VAL A 38 -3.25 5.39 -9.07
C VAL A 38 -4.64 5.38 -9.68
N PHE A 39 -5.66 5.13 -8.85
CA PHE A 39 -7.06 5.12 -9.27
C PHE A 39 -7.98 5.51 -8.11
N GLU A 40 -9.18 5.98 -8.44
CA GLU A 40 -10.25 6.17 -7.46
C GLU A 40 -11.08 4.88 -7.32
N ASP A 41 -11.45 4.52 -6.10
CA ASP A 41 -12.40 3.44 -5.86
C ASP A 41 -13.86 3.92 -6.02
N GLY A 42 -14.81 3.00 -5.81
CA GLY A 42 -16.24 3.29 -5.95
C GLY A 42 -16.77 4.36 -4.99
N ASP A 43 -16.03 4.66 -3.92
CA ASP A 43 -16.35 5.71 -2.94
C ASP A 43 -15.65 7.04 -3.24
N GLY A 44 -14.98 7.15 -4.40
CA GLY A 44 -14.23 8.33 -4.81
C GLY A 44 -12.93 8.54 -4.03
N ARG A 45 -12.41 7.51 -3.35
CA ARG A 45 -11.14 7.59 -2.60
C ARG A 45 -9.97 7.15 -3.45
N LEU A 46 -8.87 7.88 -3.34
CA LEU A 46 -7.66 7.59 -4.09
C LEU A 46 -6.93 6.37 -3.51
N ARG A 47 -6.56 5.46 -4.41
CA ARG A 47 -5.78 4.25 -4.16
C ARG A 47 -4.50 4.30 -4.98
N ALA A 48 -3.42 3.81 -4.40
CA ALA A 48 -2.15 3.67 -5.11
C ALA A 48 -1.73 2.20 -5.12
N ILE A 49 -1.37 1.67 -6.28
CA ILE A 49 -0.68 0.38 -6.37
C ILE A 49 0.81 0.66 -6.27
N ILE A 50 1.48 -0.09 -5.40
CA ILE A 50 2.89 0.09 -5.08
C ILE A 50 3.64 -1.20 -5.34
N ARG A 51 4.75 -1.10 -6.06
CA ARG A 51 5.80 -2.11 -6.04
C ARG A 51 6.73 -1.82 -4.88
N CYS A 52 6.93 -2.77 -3.98
CA CYS A 52 7.63 -2.55 -2.71
C CYS A 52 8.75 -3.56 -2.45
N SER A 53 9.60 -3.25 -1.49
CA SER A 53 10.59 -4.15 -0.93
C SER A 53 9.91 -5.43 -0.45
N ALA A 54 10.37 -6.57 -0.96
CA ALA A 54 9.73 -7.85 -0.70
C ALA A 54 9.67 -8.16 0.81
N PHE A 55 8.57 -8.76 1.25
CA PHE A 55 8.41 -9.30 2.61
C PHE A 55 7.71 -10.65 2.57
N VAL A 56 7.88 -11.44 3.63
CA VAL A 56 7.26 -12.77 3.71
C VAL A 56 6.06 -12.72 4.63
N HIS A 57 4.92 -13.23 4.16
CA HIS A 57 3.71 -13.43 4.95
C HIS A 57 3.29 -14.89 4.86
N ASN A 58 3.28 -15.62 5.97
CA ASN A 58 2.95 -17.05 6.02
C ASN A 58 3.70 -17.92 4.99
N GLY A 59 4.98 -17.62 4.76
CA GLY A 59 5.83 -18.35 3.80
C GLY A 59 5.69 -17.91 2.35
N VAL A 60 4.86 -16.90 2.06
CA VAL A 60 4.65 -16.34 0.72
C VAL A 60 5.36 -15.00 0.60
N GLU A 61 6.10 -14.81 -0.48
CA GLU A 61 6.75 -13.54 -0.79
C GLU A 61 5.76 -12.55 -1.42
N ILE A 62 5.71 -11.35 -0.87
CA ILE A 62 4.86 -10.25 -1.32
C ILE A 62 5.74 -9.10 -1.78
N SER A 63 5.53 -8.60 -3.00
CA SER A 63 6.27 -7.47 -3.57
C SER A 63 5.38 -6.36 -4.15
N VAL A 64 4.05 -6.53 -4.09
CA VAL A 64 3.07 -5.56 -4.55
C VAL A 64 1.95 -5.40 -3.53
N ALA A 65 1.59 -4.17 -3.22
CA ALA A 65 0.51 -3.84 -2.29
C ALA A 65 -0.31 -2.64 -2.82
N ALA A 66 -1.57 -2.54 -2.43
CA ALA A 66 -2.37 -1.33 -2.59
C ALA A 66 -2.30 -0.49 -1.32
N ALA A 67 -1.89 0.77 -1.43
CA ALA A 67 -2.05 1.74 -0.37
C ALA A 67 -3.37 2.49 -0.50
N SER A 68 -3.92 2.81 0.66
CA SER A 68 -5.11 3.63 0.81
C SER A 68 -4.98 4.56 2.00
N GLU A 69 -5.55 5.75 1.86
CA GLU A 69 -5.55 6.75 2.92
C GLU A 69 -6.37 6.23 4.11
N ARG A 70 -5.81 6.34 5.31
CA ARG A 70 -6.55 5.97 6.53
C ARG A 70 -7.59 7.04 6.91
N TYR A 71 -7.31 8.29 6.54
CA TYR A 71 -8.16 9.46 6.80
C TYR A 71 -8.50 10.14 5.48
N ALA A 72 -9.51 11.02 5.46
CA ALA A 72 -9.91 11.77 4.27
C ALA A 72 -8.91 12.91 3.91
N ILE A 73 -7.62 12.65 4.07
CA ILE A 73 -6.54 13.61 3.84
C ILE A 73 -5.69 13.08 2.67
N PRO A 74 -5.69 13.78 1.53
CA PRO A 74 -4.97 13.37 0.34
C PRO A 74 -3.49 13.05 0.60
N PHE A 75 -3.01 11.94 0.03
CA PHE A 75 -1.60 11.50 0.04
C PHE A 75 -0.61 12.63 -0.33
N ALA A 76 -1.05 13.58 -1.15
CA ALA A 76 -0.25 14.67 -1.69
C ALA A 76 -0.06 15.87 -0.74
N LEU A 77 -0.75 15.94 0.41
CA LEU A 77 -0.79 17.16 1.23
C LEU A 77 0.16 17.19 2.44
N HIS A 78 0.78 16.08 2.83
CA HIS A 78 1.64 16.03 4.01
C HIS A 78 2.91 15.20 3.83
N GLU A 79 3.95 15.57 4.57
CA GLU A 79 5.24 14.85 4.63
C GLU A 79 5.10 13.43 5.21
N ARG A 80 4.05 13.17 6.02
CA ARG A 80 3.78 11.86 6.60
C ARG A 80 2.27 11.61 6.76
N ASN A 81 1.74 10.58 6.11
CA ASN A 81 0.31 10.24 6.15
C ASN A 81 0.07 8.83 6.67
N GLY A 82 -0.90 8.65 7.56
CA GLY A 82 -1.35 7.32 7.97
C GLY A 82 -2.06 6.62 6.82
N ALA A 83 -1.66 5.39 6.52
CA ALA A 83 -2.25 4.62 5.43
C ALA A 83 -2.32 3.13 5.73
N ASN A 84 -3.28 2.48 5.07
CA ASN A 84 -3.45 1.04 5.11
C ASN A 84 -2.89 0.45 3.82
N LEU A 85 -2.05 -0.58 3.96
CA LEU A 85 -1.55 -1.41 2.88
C LEU A 85 -2.36 -2.67 2.82
N ALA A 86 -2.90 -3.00 1.66
CA ALA A 86 -3.58 -4.25 1.40
C ALA A 86 -2.77 -5.08 0.41
N PHE A 87 -2.66 -6.38 0.66
CA PHE A 87 -1.99 -7.32 -0.23
C PHE A 87 -2.71 -8.66 -0.22
N PHE A 88 -2.58 -9.42 -1.31
CA PHE A 88 -3.11 -10.77 -1.36
C PHE A 88 -2.19 -11.72 -0.61
N ARG A 89 -2.77 -12.58 0.25
CA ARG A 89 -2.03 -13.53 1.10
C ARG A 89 -1.29 -14.60 0.30
N ASP A 90 -1.72 -14.84 -0.94
CA ASP A 90 -1.12 -15.81 -1.87
C ASP A 90 -0.02 -15.20 -2.75
N GLY A 91 0.30 -13.91 -2.59
CA GLY A 91 1.31 -13.21 -3.39
C GLY A 91 0.84 -12.81 -4.79
N SER A 92 -0.44 -13.00 -5.10
CA SER A 92 -1.03 -12.54 -6.36
C SER A 92 -0.86 -11.04 -6.55
N LEU A 93 -0.71 -10.63 -7.82
CA LEU A 93 -0.57 -9.22 -8.17
C LEU A 93 -1.87 -8.45 -7.88
N VAL A 94 -1.68 -7.20 -7.50
CA VAL A 94 -2.74 -6.22 -7.28
C VAL A 94 -3.23 -5.68 -8.62
N ALA A 95 -4.55 -5.66 -8.83
CA ALA A 95 -5.18 -4.97 -9.94
C ALA A 95 -6.14 -3.88 -9.46
N ARG A 96 -6.55 -2.99 -10.37
CA ARG A 96 -7.55 -1.96 -10.05
C ARG A 96 -8.86 -2.61 -9.60
N GLY A 97 -9.48 -2.03 -8.57
CA GLY A 97 -10.79 -2.48 -8.07
C GLY A 97 -10.80 -3.80 -7.30
N THR A 98 -9.64 -4.40 -6.99
CA THR A 98 -9.59 -5.69 -6.27
C THR A 98 -9.58 -5.56 -4.75
N PHE A 99 -9.43 -4.36 -4.20
CA PHE A 99 -9.33 -4.15 -2.76
C PHE A 99 -10.57 -3.49 -2.17
N PRO A 100 -11.01 -3.96 -0.98
CA PRO A 100 -12.02 -3.26 -0.20
C PRO A 100 -11.55 -1.83 0.13
N GLY A 101 -12.52 -0.92 0.24
CA GLY A 101 -12.24 0.46 0.63
C GLY A 101 -11.61 0.61 2.02
N THR A 102 -11.79 -0.38 2.90
CA THR A 102 -11.41 -0.32 4.31
C THR A 102 -10.84 -1.64 4.79
N PRO A 103 -9.94 -1.62 5.81
CA PRO A 103 -9.56 -2.83 6.52
C PRO A 103 -10.79 -3.60 6.99
N GLY A 104 -10.75 -4.91 6.81
CA GLY A 104 -11.83 -5.82 7.17
C GLY A 104 -11.36 -7.26 7.10
N ASP A 105 -12.12 -8.14 7.74
CA ASP A 105 -11.81 -9.56 7.75
C ASP A 105 -11.94 -10.13 6.34
N SER A 106 -10.83 -10.66 5.83
CA SER A 106 -10.76 -11.32 4.54
C SER A 106 -9.88 -12.56 4.66
N THR A 107 -10.32 -13.63 4.02
CA THR A 107 -9.53 -14.86 3.88
C THR A 107 -8.46 -14.75 2.79
N THR A 108 -8.58 -13.77 1.90
CA THR A 108 -7.68 -13.59 0.74
C THR A 108 -6.74 -12.40 0.89
N ILE A 109 -7.15 -11.38 1.64
CA ILE A 109 -6.42 -10.12 1.77
C ILE A 109 -5.91 -9.98 3.20
N SER A 110 -4.69 -9.48 3.33
CA SER A 110 -4.09 -9.05 4.58
C SER A 110 -3.82 -7.55 4.53
N TRP A 111 -3.77 -6.95 5.73
CA TRP A 111 -3.58 -5.52 5.90
C TRP A 111 -2.34 -5.24 6.74
N LEU A 112 -1.57 -4.22 6.35
CA LEU A 112 -0.56 -3.58 7.20
C LEU A 112 -1.01 -2.16 7.48
N ILE A 113 -0.74 -1.68 8.69
CA ILE A 113 -1.05 -0.31 9.08
C ILE A 113 0.27 0.41 9.29
N GLY A 114 0.39 1.57 8.65
CA GLY A 114 1.63 2.33 8.72
C GLY A 114 1.45 3.81 8.41
N SER A 115 2.57 4.44 8.19
CA SER A 115 2.68 5.83 7.78
C SER A 115 3.62 5.95 6.60
N PHE A 116 3.25 6.75 5.61
CA PHE A 116 3.96 6.90 4.35
C PHE A 116 4.56 8.28 4.23
N GLN A 117 5.74 8.33 3.64
CA GLN A 117 6.42 9.52 3.18
C GLN A 117 6.69 9.37 1.68
N PHE A 118 6.41 10.42 0.90
CA PHE A 118 6.65 10.51 -0.55
C PHE A 118 7.88 11.36 -0.88
#